data_AF-A0A3N5EFD2-F1
#
_entry.id   AF-A0A3N5EFD2-F1
#
_cell.length_a   1.000
_cell.length_b   1.000
_cell.length_c   1.000
_cell.angle_alpha   90.00
_cell.angle_beta   90.00
_cell.angle_gamma   90.00
#
_symmetry.space_group_name_H-M   'P 1'
#
loop_
_entity.id
_entity.type
_entity.pdbx_description
1 polymer ?
#
loop_
_entity_poly.entity_id
_entity_poly.type
_entity_poly.pdbx_seq_one_letter_code
_entity_poly.pdbx_strand_id
1 'polypeptide(L)'
;GGTLDPLATGLLVLGVGRATRLLEYMPGDKTYEVEFHLGLLTETDDADGPRIEERPVPSRVELEAAAAKLVGEIVQKPPKYSAVKVEGRKLYEYARKGKDVEAPERRVRVDELTLLAYDPPKARFLVRGSKGLYVRSIARDLGGHVTELRRTASGPFRIEDAGPDLLPMDVAVMHLPEVRLTTEELHHFENGRTVEREVEPLVRVYCGPRFVGIGERSGSVLKPRKVIQA
;
A
#
# COMPACT_ATOMS: atom_id res chain seq x y z
N GLY A 1 -2.69 -7.37 -2.32
CA GLY A 1 -1.38 -7.54 -1.70
C GLY A 1 -0.37 -6.71 -2.46
N GLY A 2 0.28 -5.75 -1.80
CA GLY A 2 1.30 -4.90 -2.43
C GLY A 2 2.70 -5.49 -2.28
N THR A 3 3.48 -5.42 -3.35
CA THR A 3 4.89 -5.83 -3.40
C THR A 3 5.70 -5.17 -2.28
N LEU A 4 6.67 -5.92 -1.74
CA LEU A 4 7.75 -5.41 -0.88
C LEU A 4 9.04 -5.36 -1.71
N ASP A 5 9.86 -4.34 -1.49
CA ASP A 5 11.20 -4.29 -2.08
C ASP A 5 12.07 -5.45 -1.53
N PRO A 6 13.12 -5.90 -2.24
CA PRO A 6 13.95 -7.01 -1.78
C PRO A 6 14.58 -6.81 -0.39
N LEU A 7 15.02 -5.59 -0.06
CA LEU A 7 15.54 -5.27 1.28
C LEU A 7 14.45 -5.26 2.37
N ALA A 8 13.18 -5.20 1.97
CA ALA A 8 12.10 -4.96 2.90
C ALA A 8 11.66 -6.27 3.59
N THR A 9 11.44 -6.17 4.89
CA THR A 9 10.86 -7.24 5.69
C THR A 9 9.44 -6.89 6.12
N GLY A 10 8.78 -7.82 6.79
CA GLY A 10 7.52 -7.58 7.48
C GLY A 10 6.30 -8.14 6.75
N LEU A 11 5.15 -7.54 7.03
CA LEU A 11 3.85 -8.10 6.67
C LEU A 11 3.64 -8.17 5.16
N LEU A 12 3.29 -9.35 4.64
CA LEU A 12 2.85 -9.55 3.25
C LEU A 12 1.48 -10.24 3.21
N VAL A 13 0.46 -9.51 2.77
CA VAL A 13 -0.89 -10.05 2.62
C VAL A 13 -1.00 -10.88 1.34
N LEU A 14 -1.24 -12.18 1.52
CA LEU A 14 -1.43 -13.16 0.46
C LEU A 14 -2.92 -13.53 0.35
N GLY A 15 -3.50 -13.36 -0.84
CA GLY A 15 -4.82 -13.91 -1.15
C GLY A 15 -4.66 -15.31 -1.72
N VAL A 16 -5.37 -16.29 -1.16
CA VAL A 16 -5.35 -17.69 -1.62
C VAL A 16 -6.67 -18.03 -2.30
N GLY A 17 -6.60 -18.72 -3.44
CA GLY A 17 -7.78 -19.11 -4.22
C GLY A 17 -8.67 -17.92 -4.59
N ARG A 18 -9.96 -18.00 -4.26
CA ARG A 18 -10.94 -16.94 -4.58
C ARG A 18 -10.69 -15.63 -3.81
N ALA A 19 -9.98 -15.66 -2.69
CA ALA A 19 -9.64 -14.47 -1.91
C ALA A 19 -8.74 -13.49 -2.67
N THR A 20 -8.00 -13.95 -3.69
CA THR A 20 -7.22 -13.09 -4.59
C THR A 20 -8.07 -11.98 -5.23
N ARG A 21 -9.34 -12.25 -5.49
CA ARG A 21 -10.31 -11.32 -6.10
C ARG A 21 -10.75 -10.22 -5.14
N LEU A 22 -10.45 -10.34 -3.85
CA LEU A 22 -10.80 -9.35 -2.82
C LEU A 22 -9.66 -8.36 -2.56
N LEU A 23 -8.44 -8.69 -2.98
CA LEU A 23 -7.26 -7.86 -2.74
C LEU A 23 -7.33 -6.47 -3.39
N GLU A 24 -8.18 -6.28 -4.41
CA GLU A 24 -8.43 -4.99 -5.06
C GLU A 24 -9.29 -4.04 -4.19
N TYR A 25 -10.09 -4.58 -3.28
CA TYR A 25 -10.98 -3.83 -2.38
C TYR A 25 -10.36 -3.57 -1.02
N MET A 26 -9.19 -4.16 -0.73
CA MET A 26 -8.49 -3.91 0.54
C MET A 26 -8.06 -2.44 0.62
N PRO A 27 -8.13 -1.80 1.80
CA PRO A 27 -7.57 -0.48 2.01
C PRO A 27 -6.10 -0.42 1.57
N GLY A 28 -5.75 0.69 0.95
CA GLY A 28 -4.46 0.86 0.29
C GLY A 28 -3.34 1.34 1.21
N ASP A 29 -3.69 1.79 2.41
CA ASP A 29 -2.79 2.34 3.41
C ASP A 29 -1.84 1.29 3.97
N LYS A 30 -0.63 1.74 4.29
CA LYS A 30 0.43 0.91 4.83
C LYS A 30 1.22 1.68 5.86
N THR A 31 1.73 0.95 6.85
CA THR A 31 2.61 1.46 7.89
C THR A 31 3.95 0.75 7.84
N TYR A 32 5.03 1.52 7.98
CA TYR A 32 6.40 1.05 7.97
C TYR A 32 7.17 1.63 9.15
N GLU A 33 8.05 0.80 9.71
CA GLU A 33 9.19 1.26 10.50
C GLU A 33 10.42 1.20 9.61
N VAL A 34 11.19 2.29 9.58
CA VAL A 34 12.32 2.45 8.66
C VAL A 34 13.52 3.07 9.33
N GLU A 35 14.71 2.69 8.87
CA GLU A 35 15.97 3.38 9.15
C GLU A 35 16.46 4.07 7.87
N PHE A 36 16.84 5.34 7.99
CA PHE A 36 17.50 6.11 6.95
C PHE A 36 18.94 6.38 7.37
N HIS A 37 19.86 6.28 6.41
CA HIS A 37 21.21 6.84 6.53
C HIS A 37 21.23 8.19 5.80
N LEU A 38 21.41 9.26 6.57
CA LEU A 38 21.38 10.65 6.11
C LEU A 38 22.77 11.10 5.63
N GLY A 39 22.81 12.15 4.80
CA GLY A 39 24.06 12.71 4.27
C GLY A 39 24.70 11.89 3.15
N LEU A 40 24.05 10.83 2.69
CA LEU A 40 24.51 10.00 1.58
C LEU A 40 23.33 9.56 0.73
N LEU A 41 23.34 9.93 -0.55
CA LEU A 41 22.35 9.50 -1.54
C LEU A 41 22.90 8.34 -2.38
N THR A 42 22.02 7.44 -2.80
CA THR A 42 22.32 6.29 -3.67
C THR A 42 21.42 6.29 -4.90
N GLU A 43 21.83 5.62 -5.98
CA GLU A 43 21.02 5.56 -7.23
C GLU A 43 19.66 4.86 -7.06
N THR A 44 19.53 3.98 -6.08
CA THR A 44 18.34 3.15 -5.83
C THR A 44 17.45 3.68 -4.71
N ASP A 45 17.87 4.77 -4.06
CA ASP A 45 17.27 5.33 -2.84
C ASP A 45 17.28 4.33 -1.64
N ASP A 46 18.10 3.28 -1.72
CA ASP A 46 18.33 2.28 -0.67
C ASP A 46 19.82 1.86 -0.62
N ALA A 47 20.18 1.01 0.35
CA ALA A 47 21.56 0.60 0.60
C ALA A 47 22.18 -0.30 -0.49
N ASP A 48 21.37 -0.84 -1.42
CA ASP A 48 21.84 -1.73 -2.47
C ASP A 48 22.45 -0.97 -3.67
N GLY A 49 22.18 0.33 -3.77
CA GLY A 49 22.61 1.16 -4.90
C GLY A 49 24.01 1.77 -4.72
N PRO A 50 24.71 2.08 -5.82
CA PRO A 50 25.94 2.84 -5.76
C PRO A 50 25.69 4.25 -5.22
N ARG A 51 26.70 4.78 -4.52
CA ARG A 51 26.71 6.13 -3.95
C ARG A 51 26.76 7.18 -5.06
N ILE A 52 25.95 8.23 -4.95
CA ILE A 52 25.90 9.31 -5.96
C ILE A 52 26.33 10.66 -5.42
N GLU A 53 26.05 10.95 -4.15
CA GLU A 53 26.26 12.28 -3.59
C GLU A 53 26.36 12.21 -2.06
N GLU A 54 27.34 12.93 -1.50
CA GLU A 54 27.48 13.14 -0.07
C GLU A 54 27.07 14.58 0.28
N ARG A 55 26.37 14.73 1.41
CA ARG A 55 25.86 16.00 1.93
C ARG A 55 26.10 16.09 3.44
N PRO A 56 26.14 17.29 4.02
CA PRO A 56 26.11 17.43 5.47
C PRO A 56 24.91 16.69 6.07
N VAL A 57 25.14 15.95 7.15
CA VAL A 57 24.06 15.31 7.91
C VAL A 57 23.21 16.41 8.56
N PRO A 58 21.90 16.48 8.29
CA PRO A 58 21.04 17.51 8.87
C PRO A 58 20.94 17.30 10.38
N SER A 59 20.89 18.38 11.14
CA SER A 59 20.57 18.34 12.57
C SER A 59 19.17 17.77 12.81
N ARG A 60 18.89 17.34 14.04
CA ARG A 60 17.56 16.84 14.43
C ARG A 60 16.43 17.83 14.07
N VAL A 61 16.64 19.12 14.35
CA VAL A 61 15.64 20.17 14.11
C VAL A 61 15.37 20.35 12.62
N GLU A 62 16.42 20.36 11.79
CA GLU A 62 16.28 20.43 10.33
C GLU A 62 15.56 19.21 9.77
N LEU A 63 15.87 18.03 10.30
CA LEU A 63 15.25 16.76 9.89
C LEU A 63 13.76 16.72 10.25
N GLU A 64 13.39 17.10 11.47
CA GLU A 64 11.99 17.18 11.91
C GLU A 64 11.20 18.22 11.09
N ALA A 65 11.82 19.38 10.80
CA ALA A 65 11.20 20.41 9.96
C ALA A 65 11.02 19.97 8.51
N ALA A 66 11.97 19.20 7.95
CA ALA A 66 11.86 18.62 6.61
C ALA A 66 10.76 17.55 6.56
N ALA A 67 10.73 16.65 7.54
CA ALA A 67 9.70 15.61 7.66
C ALA A 67 8.29 16.19 7.75
N ALA A 68 8.10 17.25 8.54
CA ALA A 68 6.79 17.91 8.68
C ALA A 68 6.23 18.43 7.34
N LYS A 69 7.08 18.86 6.41
CA LYS A 69 6.67 19.34 5.08
C LYS A 69 6.21 18.22 4.14
N LEU A 70 6.55 16.97 4.45
CA LEU A 70 6.19 15.81 3.64
C LEU A 70 4.86 15.17 4.09
N VAL A 71 4.28 15.60 5.22
CA VAL A 71 2.98 15.12 5.70
C VAL A 71 1.84 15.75 4.89
N GLY A 72 0.88 14.94 4.46
CA GLY A 72 -0.24 15.34 3.62
C GLY A 72 -0.13 14.81 2.18
N GLU A 73 -0.83 15.47 1.26
CA GLU A 73 -0.77 15.15 -0.17
C GLU A 73 0.52 15.73 -0.78
N ILE A 74 1.35 14.86 -1.33
CA ILE A 74 2.63 15.23 -1.94
C ILE A 74 2.76 14.62 -3.34
N VAL A 75 3.63 15.23 -4.14
CA VAL A 75 4.04 14.70 -5.43
C VAL A 75 5.39 14.01 -5.24
N GLN A 76 5.47 12.73 -5.56
CA GLN A 76 6.70 11.96 -5.53
C GLN A 76 7.14 11.58 -6.94
N LYS A 77 8.45 11.70 -7.18
CA LYS A 77 9.13 10.98 -8.25
C LYS A 77 9.53 9.59 -7.72
N PRO A 78 8.96 8.51 -8.28
CA PRO A 78 9.32 7.15 -7.89
C PRO A 78 10.83 6.88 -8.09
N PRO A 79 11.42 5.95 -7.33
CA PRO A 79 12.82 5.56 -7.53
C PRO A 79 12.99 4.91 -8.92
N LYS A 80 14.19 5.04 -9.50
CA LYS A 80 14.54 4.45 -10.80
C LYS A 80 14.28 2.93 -10.82
N TYR A 81 14.52 2.27 -9.70
CA TYR A 81 14.25 0.85 -9.48
C TYR A 81 12.83 0.62 -8.94
N SER A 82 11.81 0.93 -9.74
CA SER A 82 10.41 0.71 -9.40
C SER A 82 9.66 -0.12 -10.45
N ALA A 83 8.54 -0.72 -10.04
CA ALA A 83 7.65 -1.46 -10.93
C ALA A 83 6.69 -0.56 -11.74
N VAL A 84 6.88 0.76 -11.71
CA VAL A 84 6.11 1.72 -12.51
C VAL A 84 6.30 1.41 -13.99
N LYS A 85 5.21 1.38 -14.76
CA LYS A 85 5.30 1.17 -16.21
C LYS A 85 5.47 2.50 -16.94
N VAL A 86 6.46 2.56 -17.83
CA VAL A 86 6.67 3.63 -18.81
C VAL A 86 6.75 2.96 -20.18
N GLU A 87 5.95 3.44 -21.14
CA GLU A 87 5.86 2.85 -22.49
C GLU A 87 5.63 1.31 -22.50
N GLY A 88 4.81 0.84 -21.55
CA GLY A 88 4.44 -0.58 -21.44
C GLY A 88 5.44 -1.49 -20.71
N ARG A 89 6.65 -1.01 -20.40
CA ARG A 89 7.70 -1.75 -19.67
C ARG A 89 7.92 -1.19 -18.26
N LYS A 90 8.39 -2.01 -17.32
CA LYS A 90 8.62 -1.54 -15.94
C LYS A 90 9.91 -0.73 -15.88
N LEU A 91 9.96 0.30 -15.03
CA LEU A 91 11.07 1.26 -14.96
C LEU A 91 12.40 0.57 -14.62
N TYR A 92 12.39 -0.40 -13.71
CA TYR A 92 13.58 -1.18 -13.39
C TYR A 92 14.18 -1.94 -14.59
N GLU A 93 13.39 -2.25 -15.63
CA GLU A 93 13.86 -2.94 -16.85
C GLU A 93 14.70 -2.00 -17.72
N TYR A 94 14.44 -0.69 -17.68
CA TYR A 94 15.26 0.32 -18.34
C TYR A 94 16.55 0.58 -17.55
N ALA A 95 16.45 0.73 -16.22
CA ALA A 95 17.59 0.96 -15.34
C ALA A 95 18.65 -0.15 -15.46
N ARG A 96 18.23 -1.43 -15.47
CA ARG A 96 19.13 -2.58 -15.68
C ARG A 96 19.83 -2.60 -17.05
N LYS A 97 19.31 -1.87 -18.03
CA LYS A 97 19.90 -1.73 -19.37
C LYS A 97 20.71 -0.44 -19.51
N GLY A 98 20.96 0.27 -18.41
CA GLY A 98 21.66 1.56 -18.40
C GLY A 98 20.91 2.67 -19.13
N LYS A 99 19.59 2.51 -19.37
CA LYS A 99 18.76 3.53 -20.01
C LYS A 99 18.12 4.40 -18.93
N ASP A 100 18.47 5.67 -18.93
CA ASP A 100 17.82 6.64 -18.04
C ASP A 100 16.47 7.05 -18.64
N VAL A 101 15.40 6.57 -18.00
CA VAL A 101 14.02 6.93 -18.35
C VAL A 101 13.44 7.64 -17.15
N GLU A 102 12.88 8.82 -17.38
CA GLU A 102 12.30 9.61 -16.31
C GLU A 102 11.01 8.96 -15.78
N ALA A 103 10.96 8.75 -14.47
CA ALA A 103 9.76 8.25 -13.81
C ALA A 103 8.67 9.33 -13.81
N PRO A 104 7.43 9.03 -14.24
CA PRO A 104 6.33 9.98 -14.12
C PRO A 104 6.04 10.23 -12.64
N GLU A 105 5.86 11.51 -12.30
CA GLU A 105 5.47 11.93 -10.97
C GLU A 105 4.10 11.36 -10.57
N ARG A 106 3.92 11.10 -9.28
CA ARG A 106 2.69 10.53 -8.72
C ARG A 106 2.27 11.27 -7.46
N ARG A 107 0.97 11.54 -7.36
CA ARG A 107 0.36 12.02 -6.13
C ARG A 107 0.20 10.85 -5.15
N VAL A 108 0.68 11.05 -3.94
CA VAL A 108 0.57 10.11 -2.81
C VAL A 108 0.30 10.90 -1.55
N ARG A 109 -0.27 10.23 -0.55
CA ARG A 109 -0.55 10.83 0.74
C ARG A 109 0.34 10.21 1.81
N VAL A 110 1.01 11.06 2.58
CA VAL A 110 1.71 10.68 3.81
C VAL A 110 0.79 11.05 4.97
N ASP A 111 0.25 10.03 5.62
CA ASP A 111 -0.63 10.18 6.78
C ASP A 111 0.16 10.42 8.06
N GLU A 112 1.38 9.88 8.15
CA GLU A 112 2.26 10.03 9.30
C GLU A 112 3.72 9.89 8.89
N LEU A 113 4.59 10.76 9.41
CA LEU A 113 6.03 10.69 9.28
C LEU A 113 6.67 11.19 10.58
N THR A 114 6.87 10.25 11.51
CA THR A 114 7.28 10.55 12.90
C THR A 114 8.70 10.07 13.14
N LEU A 115 9.58 10.96 13.59
CA LEU A 115 10.94 10.60 14.00
C LEU A 115 10.90 9.84 15.33
N LEU A 116 11.34 8.58 15.32
CA LEU A 116 11.36 7.69 16.48
C LEU A 116 12.70 7.72 17.23
N ALA A 117 13.80 7.82 16.47
CA ALA A 117 15.15 7.90 17.02
C ALA A 117 16.07 8.63 16.04
N TYR A 118 17.07 9.31 16.57
CA TYR A 118 18.07 10.01 15.78
C TYR A 118 19.44 9.83 16.42
N ASP A 119 20.30 9.08 15.73
CA ASP A 119 21.69 8.78 16.10
C ASP A 119 22.54 9.00 14.84
N PRO A 120 22.90 10.26 14.53
CA PRO A 120 23.44 10.62 13.23
C PRO A 120 24.69 9.80 12.84
N PRO A 121 24.79 9.32 11.59
CA PRO A 121 23.95 9.70 10.44
C PRO A 121 22.62 8.93 10.32
N LYS A 122 22.26 8.09 11.30
CA LYS A 122 21.06 7.25 11.25
C LYS A 122 19.85 7.93 11.88
N ALA A 123 18.69 7.72 11.26
CA ALA A 123 17.40 8.17 11.79
C ALA A 123 16.34 7.08 11.58
N ARG A 124 15.54 6.81 12.61
CA ARG A 124 14.42 5.87 12.52
C ARG A 124 13.10 6.62 12.47
N PHE A 125 12.22 6.20 11.56
CA PHE A 125 10.91 6.81 11.37
C PHE A 125 9.79 5.77 11.40
N LEU A 126 8.63 6.20 11.90
CA LEU A 126 7.35 5.60 11.58
C LEU A 126 6.76 6.33 10.36
N VAL A 127 6.42 5.57 9.33
CA VAL A 127 5.85 6.11 8.09
C VAL A 127 4.52 5.44 7.82
N ARG A 128 3.44 6.22 7.75
CA ARG A 128 2.13 5.74 7.30
C ARG A 128 1.68 6.54 6.09
N GLY A 129 1.10 5.88 5.10
CA GLY A 129 0.53 6.59 3.97
C GLY A 129 -0.18 5.70 2.98
N SER A 130 -0.63 6.32 1.89
CA SER A 130 -1.48 5.72 0.89
C SER A 130 -0.76 4.65 0.05
N LYS A 131 -1.56 3.90 -0.71
CA LYS A 131 -1.05 3.02 -1.76
C LYS A 131 -0.17 3.80 -2.73
N GLY A 132 0.99 3.25 -3.03
CA GLY A 132 1.93 3.83 -4.00
C GLY A 132 2.95 4.79 -3.41
N LEU A 133 2.87 5.10 -2.11
CA LEU A 133 3.94 5.82 -1.40
C LEU A 133 5.26 5.03 -1.50
N TYR A 134 6.32 5.69 -1.95
CA TYR A 134 7.67 5.14 -1.97
C TYR A 134 8.44 5.68 -0.77
N VAL A 135 8.65 4.83 0.25
CA VAL A 135 9.41 5.22 1.45
C VAL A 135 10.87 5.52 1.11
N ARG A 136 11.41 4.86 0.08
CA ARG A 136 12.72 5.19 -0.49
C ARG A 136 12.81 6.63 -1.00
N SER A 137 11.76 7.12 -1.68
CA SER A 137 11.70 8.52 -2.11
C SER A 137 11.61 9.49 -0.92
N ILE A 138 10.93 9.12 0.17
CA ILE A 138 10.94 9.91 1.41
C ILE A 138 12.37 10.02 1.97
N ALA A 139 13.14 8.93 2.02
CA ALA A 139 14.53 8.98 2.47
C ALA A 139 15.38 9.92 1.61
N ARG A 140 15.25 9.83 0.27
CA ARG A 140 15.92 10.73 -0.68
C ARG A 140 15.56 12.20 -0.44
N ASP A 141 14.26 12.49 -0.25
CA ASP A 141 13.77 13.85 -0.04
C ASP A 141 14.21 14.41 1.33
N LEU A 142 14.50 13.55 2.31
CA LEU A 142 15.16 13.91 3.58
C LEU A 142 16.70 13.93 3.51
N GLY A 143 17.29 13.71 2.34
CA GLY A 143 18.73 13.79 2.11
C GLY A 143 19.50 12.52 2.49
N GLY A 144 18.89 11.34 2.36
CA GLY A 144 19.52 10.06 2.64
C GLY A 144 19.02 8.92 1.75
N HIS A 145 19.24 7.70 2.21
CA HIS A 145 18.71 6.47 1.60
C HIS A 145 18.23 5.51 2.69
N VAL A 146 17.41 4.54 2.30
CA VAL A 146 16.89 3.53 3.21
C VAL A 146 17.94 2.45 3.50
N THR A 147 18.22 2.20 4.78
CA THR A 147 19.06 1.09 5.24
C THR A 147 18.23 -0.08 5.77
N GLU A 148 17.09 0.20 6.39
CA GLU A 148 16.15 -0.82 6.84
C GLU A 148 14.70 -0.42 6.52
N LEU A 149 13.89 -1.39 6.08
CA LEU A 149 12.49 -1.19 5.74
C LEU A 149 11.66 -2.36 6.25
N ARG A 150 10.76 -2.11 7.20
CA ARG A 150 9.87 -3.13 7.75
C ARG A 150 8.42 -2.68 7.66
N ARG A 151 7.59 -3.40 6.89
CA ARG A 151 6.14 -3.13 6.84
C ARG A 151 5.45 -3.73 8.06
N THR A 152 4.88 -2.90 8.92
CA THR A 152 4.19 -3.32 10.15
C THR A 152 2.67 -3.42 9.97
N ALA A 153 2.08 -2.74 8.99
CA ALA A 153 0.66 -2.87 8.67
C ALA A 153 0.34 -2.71 7.17
N SER A 154 -0.78 -3.28 6.74
CA SER A 154 -1.33 -3.14 5.37
C SER A 154 -2.85 -3.23 5.43
N GLY A 155 -3.53 -2.08 5.35
CA GLY A 155 -4.96 -1.97 5.58
C GLY A 155 -5.34 -2.54 6.97
N PRO A 156 -6.30 -3.48 7.06
CA PRO A 156 -6.75 -4.00 8.35
C PRO A 156 -5.76 -4.97 9.01
N PHE A 157 -4.70 -5.38 8.31
CA PHE A 157 -3.78 -6.41 8.79
C PHE A 157 -2.55 -5.79 9.45
N ARG A 158 -2.15 -6.35 10.59
CA ARG A 158 -0.96 -5.97 11.33
C ARG A 158 0.05 -7.10 11.38
N ILE A 159 1.33 -6.77 11.54
CA ILE A 159 2.41 -7.75 11.58
C ILE A 159 2.35 -8.63 12.83
N GLU A 160 1.77 -8.12 13.92
CA GLU A 160 1.57 -8.88 15.16
C GLU A 160 0.62 -10.06 14.97
N ASP A 161 -0.30 -9.97 14.02
CA ASP A 161 -1.28 -11.02 13.69
C ASP A 161 -0.80 -11.96 12.56
N ALA A 162 0.44 -11.78 12.09
CA ALA A 162 0.95 -12.55 10.96
C ALA A 162 1.25 -14.01 11.37
N GLY A 163 0.64 -14.95 10.66
CA GLY A 163 0.83 -16.39 10.88
C GLY A 163 0.64 -17.21 9.60
N PRO A 164 0.90 -18.52 9.65
CA PRO A 164 0.71 -19.42 8.51
C PRO A 164 -0.77 -19.74 8.25
N ASP A 165 -1.65 -19.49 9.21
CA ASP A 165 -3.05 -19.86 9.15
C ASP A 165 -3.84 -18.99 8.17
N LEU A 166 -4.76 -19.61 7.44
CA LEU A 166 -5.66 -18.91 6.55
C LEU A 166 -6.79 -18.25 7.33
N LEU A 167 -6.98 -16.96 7.12
CA LEU A 167 -8.12 -16.20 7.63
C LEU A 167 -9.33 -16.34 6.68
N PRO A 168 -10.57 -16.18 7.20
CA PRO A 168 -11.75 -16.00 6.35
C PRO A 168 -11.54 -14.87 5.35
N MET A 169 -11.90 -15.08 4.09
CA MET A 169 -11.53 -14.17 3.00
C MET A 169 -12.16 -12.78 3.12
N ASP A 170 -13.32 -12.69 3.77
CA ASP A 170 -14.06 -11.47 4.04
C ASP A 170 -13.38 -10.56 5.07
N VAL A 171 -12.40 -11.08 5.82
CA VAL A 171 -11.54 -10.26 6.70
C VAL A 171 -10.87 -9.12 5.93
N ALA A 172 -10.49 -9.37 4.67
CA ALA A 172 -9.86 -8.36 3.81
C ALA A 172 -10.76 -7.15 3.50
N VAL A 173 -12.08 -7.28 3.71
CA VAL A 173 -13.09 -6.30 3.34
C VAL A 173 -14.06 -5.95 4.49
N MET A 174 -13.67 -6.19 5.75
CA MET A 174 -14.52 -5.85 6.91
C MET A 174 -14.77 -4.36 7.10
N HIS A 175 -13.93 -3.52 6.51
CA HIS A 175 -14.13 -2.07 6.48
C HIS A 175 -15.35 -1.67 5.62
N LEU A 176 -15.86 -2.57 4.77
CA LEU A 176 -17.06 -2.32 3.99
C LEU A 176 -18.33 -2.63 4.82
N PRO A 177 -19.40 -1.86 4.63
CA PRO A 177 -20.69 -2.13 5.25
C PRO A 177 -21.28 -3.48 4.82
N GLU A 178 -21.99 -4.12 5.74
CA GLU A 178 -22.61 -5.43 5.53
C GLU A 178 -24.05 -5.34 5.04
N VAL A 179 -24.40 -6.21 4.08
CA VAL A 179 -25.77 -6.43 3.64
C VAL A 179 -26.07 -7.94 3.64
N ARG A 180 -27.23 -8.30 4.22
CA ARG A 180 -27.73 -9.68 4.25
C ARG A 180 -28.91 -9.83 3.30
N LEU A 181 -28.78 -10.80 2.40
CA LEU A 181 -29.80 -11.22 1.46
C LEU A 181 -30.61 -12.39 2.01
N THR A 182 -31.88 -12.45 1.61
CA THR A 182 -32.70 -13.66 1.69
C THR A 182 -32.21 -14.70 0.68
N THR A 183 -32.71 -15.93 0.78
CA THR A 183 -32.40 -17.00 -0.19
C THR A 183 -32.88 -16.67 -1.60
N GLU A 184 -34.01 -15.96 -1.74
CA GLU A 184 -34.56 -15.53 -3.02
C GLU A 184 -33.69 -14.43 -3.64
N GLU A 185 -33.34 -13.41 -2.86
CA GLU A 185 -32.43 -12.33 -3.29
C GLU A 185 -31.05 -12.87 -3.65
N LEU A 186 -30.54 -13.87 -2.91
CA LEU A 186 -29.28 -14.54 -3.21
C LEU A 186 -29.30 -15.15 -4.62
N HIS A 187 -30.38 -15.84 -4.97
CA HIS A 187 -30.49 -16.47 -6.29
C HIS A 187 -30.42 -15.41 -7.40
N HIS A 188 -31.06 -14.26 -7.23
CA HIS A 188 -30.92 -13.14 -8.15
C HIS A 188 -29.48 -12.61 -8.21
N PHE A 189 -28.87 -12.38 -7.06
CA PHE A 189 -27.51 -11.81 -6.95
C PHE A 189 -26.44 -12.71 -7.57
N GLU A 190 -26.46 -14.02 -7.31
CA GLU A 190 -25.48 -14.98 -7.86
C GLU A 190 -25.61 -15.12 -9.39
N ASN A 191 -26.80 -14.87 -9.95
CA ASN A 191 -27.06 -14.86 -11.39
C ASN A 191 -26.86 -13.47 -12.03
N GLY A 192 -26.24 -12.52 -11.32
CA GLY A 192 -25.91 -11.19 -11.86
C GLY A 192 -27.10 -10.22 -11.92
N ARG A 193 -28.25 -10.56 -11.34
CA ARG A 193 -29.42 -9.69 -11.28
C ARG A 193 -29.33 -8.74 -10.09
N THR A 194 -30.00 -7.60 -10.20
CA THR A 194 -30.08 -6.60 -9.15
C THR A 194 -31.11 -6.98 -8.09
N VAL A 195 -30.91 -6.47 -6.88
CA VAL A 195 -31.86 -6.60 -5.76
C VAL A 195 -32.33 -5.20 -5.37
N GLU A 196 -33.64 -5.00 -5.20
CA GLU A 196 -34.20 -3.72 -4.76
C GLU A 196 -33.83 -3.44 -3.31
N ARG A 197 -32.74 -2.70 -3.12
CA ARG A 197 -32.19 -2.38 -1.82
C ARG A 197 -31.28 -1.18 -1.91
N GLU A 198 -31.55 -0.17 -1.10
CA GLU A 198 -30.65 0.94 -0.91
C GLU A 198 -29.47 0.52 -0.03
N VAL A 199 -28.27 0.82 -0.50
CA VAL A 199 -27.02 0.39 0.13
C VAL A 199 -25.97 1.50 0.03
N GLU A 200 -24.92 1.38 0.82
CA GLU A 200 -23.70 2.17 0.62
C GLU A 200 -23.05 1.86 -0.74
N PRO A 201 -22.18 2.75 -1.28
CA PRO A 201 -21.59 2.59 -2.62
C PRO A 201 -20.97 1.22 -2.88
N LEU A 202 -20.33 0.64 -1.86
CA LEU A 202 -19.73 -0.68 -1.91
C LEU A 202 -20.02 -1.42 -0.60
N VAL A 203 -20.54 -2.65 -0.71
CA VAL A 203 -20.95 -3.47 0.44
C VAL A 203 -20.40 -4.88 0.33
N ARG A 204 -20.18 -5.51 1.49
CA ARG A 204 -19.97 -6.95 1.62
C ARG A 204 -21.32 -7.64 1.77
N VAL A 205 -21.58 -8.63 0.92
CA VAL A 205 -22.89 -9.28 0.77
C VAL A 205 -22.83 -10.69 1.38
N TYR A 206 -23.85 -11.02 2.16
CA TYR A 206 -24.00 -12.30 2.87
C TYR A 206 -25.37 -12.92 2.62
N CYS A 207 -25.47 -14.24 2.80
CA CYS A 207 -26.73 -14.95 2.99
C CYS A 207 -26.56 -15.91 4.18
N GLY A 208 -27.31 -15.68 5.26
CA GLY A 208 -27.03 -16.33 6.54
C GLY A 208 -25.59 -16.01 7.00
N PRO A 209 -24.79 -17.00 7.45
CA PRO A 209 -23.38 -16.78 7.83
C PRO A 209 -22.41 -16.76 6.64
N ARG A 210 -22.88 -17.10 5.44
CA ARG A 210 -22.01 -17.25 4.26
C ARG A 210 -21.73 -15.90 3.62
N PHE A 211 -20.45 -15.58 3.46
CA PHE A 211 -20.00 -14.50 2.58
C PHE A 211 -20.25 -14.85 1.12
N VAL A 212 -20.92 -13.97 0.39
CA VAL A 212 -21.33 -14.15 -1.01
C VAL A 212 -20.43 -13.35 -1.94
N GLY A 213 -19.97 -12.18 -1.51
CA GLY A 213 -19.08 -11.34 -2.31
C GLY A 213 -19.27 -9.85 -2.07
N ILE A 214 -18.95 -9.06 -3.10
CA ILE A 214 -19.06 -7.59 -3.08
C ILE A 214 -20.24 -7.14 -3.94
N GLY A 215 -21.03 -6.24 -3.39
CA GLY A 215 -22.10 -5.54 -4.09
C GLY A 215 -21.78 -4.05 -4.24
N GLU A 216 -22.35 -3.43 -5.26
CA GLU A 216 -22.19 -2.02 -5.61
C GLU A 216 -23.57 -1.39 -5.75
N ARG A 217 -23.73 -0.16 -5.22
CA ARG A 217 -24.97 0.61 -5.41
C ARG A 217 -25.10 1.02 -6.88
N SER A 218 -26.29 0.81 -7.45
CA SER A 218 -26.67 1.37 -8.75
C SER A 218 -28.06 1.99 -8.64
N GLY A 219 -28.15 3.31 -8.49
CA GLY A 219 -29.41 3.96 -8.14
C GLY A 219 -29.92 3.47 -6.77
N SER A 220 -31.17 3.02 -6.71
CA SER A 220 -31.80 2.42 -5.51
C SER A 220 -31.67 0.90 -5.42
N VAL A 221 -30.85 0.28 -6.28
CA VAL A 221 -30.66 -1.17 -6.29
C VAL A 221 -29.23 -1.58 -5.93
N LEU A 222 -29.14 -2.78 -5.37
CA LEU A 222 -27.89 -3.49 -5.13
C LEU A 222 -27.54 -4.32 -6.37
N LYS A 223 -26.38 -4.04 -6.96
CA LYS A 223 -25.85 -4.78 -8.11
C LYS A 223 -24.68 -5.70 -7.70
N PRO A 224 -24.59 -6.93 -8.21
CA PRO A 224 -23.43 -7.78 -8.00
C PRO A 224 -22.17 -7.16 -8.63
N ARG A 225 -21.14 -6.93 -7.83
CA ARG A 225 -19.84 -6.41 -8.29
C ARG A 225 -18.79 -7.51 -8.38
N LYS A 226 -18.73 -8.37 -7.35
CA LYS A 226 -17.83 -9.51 -7.30
C LYS A 226 -18.49 -10.66 -6.57
N VAL A 227 -19.11 -11.58 -7.30
CA VAL A 227 -19.67 -12.81 -6.71
C VAL A 227 -18.54 -13.81 -6.47
N ILE A 228 -18.43 -14.27 -5.22
CA ILE A 228 -17.59 -15.39 -4.81
C ILE A 228 -18.52 -16.61 -4.76
N GLN A 229 -18.70 -17.26 -5.90
CA GLN A 229 -19.45 -18.53 -5.96
C GLN A 229 -18.85 -19.52 -4.97
N ALA A 230 -19.67 -20.39 -4.36
CA ALA A 230 -19.21 -21.56 -3.61
C ALA A 230 -18.64 -22.61 -4.57
#